data_AF-A0A957TGJ5-F1
#
_entry.id   AF-A0A957TGJ5-F1
#
_cell.length_a   1.000
_cell.length_b   1.000
_cell.length_c   1.000
_cell.angle_alpha   90.00
_cell.angle_beta   90.00
_cell.angle_gamma   90.00
#
_symmetry.space_group_name_H-M   'P 1'
#
loop_
_entity.id
_entity.type
_entity.pdbx_description
1 polymer ?
#
loop_
_entity_poly.entity_id
_entity_poly.type
_entity_poly.pdbx_seq_one_letter_code
_entity_poly.pdbx_strand_id
1 'polypeptide(L)' 'QAKSPWGTTSAGFSAKTKINRKDFGLGWNATLETGGVLVGEEIKIDIEMEIVKE' A
#
# COMPACT_ATOMS: atom_id res chain seq x y z
N GLN A 1 -0.52 -17.12 -13.93
CA GLN A 1 0.71 -17.58 -14.58
C GLN A 1 0.58 -17.33 -16.07
N ALA A 2 1.39 -16.44 -16.63
CA ALA A 2 1.43 -16.16 -18.06
C ALA A 2 2.78 -16.62 -18.61
N LYS A 3 2.78 -17.25 -19.79
CA LYS A 3 4.00 -17.62 -20.50
C LYS A 3 4.30 -16.51 -21.50
N SER A 4 5.40 -15.80 -21.27
CA SER A 4 5.81 -14.71 -22.15
C SER A 4 6.36 -15.26 -23.47
N PRO A 5 6.29 -14.50 -24.58
CA PRO A 5 6.84 -14.89 -25.88
C PRO A 5 8.34 -15.26 -25.83
N TRP A 6 9.05 -14.76 -24.83
CA TRP A 6 10.49 -15.00 -24.60
C TRP A 6 10.79 -16.22 -23.71
N GLY A 7 9.80 -17.09 -23.45
CA GLY A 7 9.99 -18.34 -22.71
C GLY A 7 9.97 -18.20 -21.18
N THR A 8 10.00 -16.98 -20.65
CA THR A 8 9.86 -16.71 -19.21
C THR A 8 8.43 -16.95 -18.75
N THR A 9 8.29 -17.48 -17.53
CA THR A 9 6.99 -17.69 -16.89
C THR A 9 6.83 -16.62 -15.82
N SER A 10 5.79 -15.79 -15.89
CA SER A 10 5.53 -14.77 -14.87
C SER A 10 4.22 -15.01 -14.12
N ALA A 11 4.16 -14.50 -12.89
CA ALA A 11 2.97 -14.46 -12.07
C ALA A 11 2.80 -13.05 -11.47
N GLY A 12 1.66 -12.42 -11.74
CA GLY A 12 1.28 -11.15 -11.14
C GLY A 12 0.45 -11.36 -9.88
N PHE A 13 0.68 -10.54 -8.86
CA PHE A 13 -0.07 -10.49 -7.61
C PHE A 13 -0.45 -9.06 -7.30
N SER A 14 -1.66 -8.88 -6.79
CA SER A 14 -2.11 -7.60 -6.23
C SER A 14 -2.56 -7.82 -4.79
N ALA A 15 -2.19 -6.90 -3.92
CA ALA A 15 -2.61 -6.88 -2.53
C ALA A 15 -2.97 -5.46 -2.10
N LYS A 16 -3.99 -5.36 -1.25
CA LYS A 16 -4.42 -4.09 -0.66
C LYS A 16 -4.45 -4.26 0.85
N THR A 17 -3.90 -3.31 1.58
CA THR A 17 -3.99 -3.28 3.04
C THR A 17 -4.19 -1.86 3.53
N LYS A 18 -4.57 -1.74 4.80
CA LYS A 18 -4.79 -0.48 5.48
C LYS A 18 -4.09 -0.53 6.83
N ILE A 19 -3.36 0.52 7.17
CA ILE A 19 -2.67 0.65 8.46
C ILE A 19 -3.06 1.96 9.13
N ASN A 20 -3.07 1.99 10.47
CA ASN A 20 -3.21 3.24 11.20
C ASN A 20 -1.82 3.81 11.48
N ARG A 21 -1.55 5.04 11.05
CA ARG A 21 -0.23 5.68 11.24
C ARG A 21 0.13 5.87 12.72
N LYS A 22 -0.86 5.94 13.61
CA LYS A 22 -0.63 6.09 15.05
C LYS A 22 0.06 4.86 15.64
N ASP A 23 -0.18 3.67 15.08
CA ASP A 23 0.47 2.43 15.51
C ASP A 23 1.99 2.46 15.25
N PHE A 24 2.45 3.35 14.37
CA PHE A 24 3.85 3.55 13.99
C PHE A 24 4.48 4.79 14.63
N GLY A 25 3.86 5.37 15.67
CA GLY A 25 4.37 6.55 16.35
C GLY A 25 4.24 7.85 15.55
N LEU A 26 3.58 7.82 14.39
CA LEU A 26 3.26 9.01 13.58
C LEU A 26 2.01 9.69 14.13
N GLY A 27 2.09 10.16 15.37
CA GLY A 27 0.98 10.78 16.11
C GLY A 27 0.87 12.30 15.92
N TRP A 28 1.81 12.94 15.21
CA TRP A 28 1.76 14.39 15.00
C TRP A 28 0.47 14.75 14.24
N ASN A 29 -0.30 15.67 14.81
CA ASN A 29 -1.53 16.17 14.23
C ASN A 29 -1.76 17.58 14.74
N ALA A 30 -1.90 18.53 13.82
CA ALA A 30 -2.47 19.82 14.16
C ALA A 30 -4.00 19.66 14.21
N THR A 31 -4.61 20.06 15.32
CA THR A 31 -6.06 20.23 15.41
C THR A 31 -6.46 21.44 14.59
N LEU A 32 -7.35 21.26 13.62
CA LEU A 32 -7.90 22.35 12.83
C LEU A 32 -8.91 23.13 13.69
N GLU A 33 -8.95 24.46 13.52
CA GLU A 33 -9.81 25.39 14.29
C GLU A 33 -11.32 25.05 14.20
N THR A 34 -11.72 24.24 13.22
CA THR A 34 -13.09 23.79 12.96
C THR A 34 -13.44 22.39 13.52
N GLY A 35 -12.59 21.80 14.38
CA GLY A 35 -12.92 20.54 15.07
C GLY A 35 -12.60 19.28 14.27
N GLY A 36 -11.54 19.32 13.45
CA GLY A 36 -11.05 18.18 12.65
C GLY A 36 -9.56 17.90 12.84
N VAL A 37 -9.10 16.78 12.29
CA VAL A 37 -7.67 16.43 12.21
C VAL A 37 -7.10 16.85 10.86
N LEU A 38 -5.90 17.43 10.84
CA LEU A 38 -5.23 17.83 9.59
C LEU A 38 -4.81 16.61 8.75
N VAL A 39 -4.39 15.51 9.39
CA VAL A 39 -3.95 14.29 8.72
C VAL A 39 -4.83 13.12 9.14
N GLY A 40 -5.42 12.44 8.16
CA GLY A 40 -6.19 11.21 8.36
C GLY A 40 -5.35 10.10 9.00
N GLU A 41 -6.00 9.19 9.70
CA GLU A 41 -5.32 8.14 10.47
C GLU A 41 -5.03 6.89 9.63
N GLU A 42 -5.92 6.59 8.67
CA GLU A 42 -5.83 5.44 7.78
C GLU A 42 -4.88 5.73 6.62
N ILE A 43 -3.83 4.91 6.48
CA ILE A 43 -2.99 4.83 5.30
C ILE A 43 -3.42 3.61 4.49
N LYS A 44 -3.78 3.84 3.23
CA LYS A 44 -4.07 2.77 2.26
C LYS A 44 -2.78 2.40 1.54
N ILE A 45 -2.51 1.11 1.45
CA ILE A 45 -1.33 0.55 0.78
C ILE A 45 -1.82 -0.37 -0.33
N ASP A 46 -1.43 -0.06 -1.56
CA ASP A 46 -1.66 -0.86 -2.74
C ASP A 46 -0.31 -1.47 -3.16
N ILE A 47 -0.27 -2.79 -3.30
CA ILE A 47 0.92 -3.56 -3.67
C ILE A 47 0.63 -4.25 -4.99
N GLU A 48 1.47 -4.00 -5.98
CA GLU A 48 1.49 -4.71 -7.25
C GLU A 48 2.85 -5.39 -7.40
N MET A 49 2.84 -6.70 -7.62
CA MET A 49 4.05 -7.51 -7.73
C MET A 49 3.99 -8.35 -9.00
N GLU A 50 5.12 -8.43 -9.70
CA GLU A 50 5.34 -9.37 -10.79
C GLU A 50 6.54 -10.25 -10.43
N ILE A 51 6.34 -11.57 -10.48
CA ILE A 51 7.38 -12.56 -10.23
C ILE A 51 7.68 -13.24 -11.55
N VAL A 52 8.95 -13.25 -11.96
CA VAL A 52 9.43 -13.97 -13.14
C VAL A 52 10.18 -15.22 -12.67
N LYS A 53 9.78 -16.37 -13.19
CA LYS A 53 10.46 -17.66 -12.98
C LYS A 53 11.70 -17.71 -13.87
N GLU A 54 12.85 -17.89 -13.24
CA GLU A 54 14.14 -18.23 -13.87
C GLU A 54 14.13 -19.67 -14.41
#